data_AF-A0A7S2KI00-F1
#
_entry.id   AF-A0A7S2KI00-F1
#
_cell.length_a   1.000
_cell.length_b   1.000
_cell.length_c   1.000
_cell.angle_alpha   90.00
_cell.angle_beta   90.00
_cell.angle_gamma   90.00
#
_symmetry.space_group_name_H-M   'P 1'
#
loop_
_entity.id
_entity.type
_entity.pdbx_description
1 polymer ?
#
loop_
_entity_poly.entity_id
_entity_poly.type
_entity_poly.pdbx_seq_one_letter_code
_entity_poly.pdbx_strand_id
1 'polypeptide(L)'
;IIRASLLDQIQAAFTRDNNLANLLLDPELATMVLGADSAWRKVVAMASERGIGIPAMSASLGYYDSMRRERLPANLVQAQRDAFGAHGYERVDMPGTFNSDWTTTTSQS
;
A
#
# COMPACT_ATOMS: atom_id res chain seq x y z
N ILE A 1 10.42 8.11 -27.18
CA ILE A 1 11.04 8.41 -25.87
C ILE A 1 10.80 7.27 -24.87
N ILE A 2 9.57 6.77 -24.68
CA ILE A 2 9.30 5.65 -23.74
C ILE A 2 9.03 4.27 -24.41
N ARG A 3 9.34 4.12 -25.71
CA ARG A 3 9.08 2.87 -26.43
C ARG A 3 9.97 1.75 -25.86
N ALA A 4 9.35 0.68 -25.37
CA ALA A 4 10.01 -0.47 -24.78
C ALA A 4 9.14 -1.72 -24.96
N SER A 5 9.75 -2.91 -24.93
CA SER A 5 9.04 -4.20 -24.98
C SER A 5 8.03 -4.37 -23.85
N LEU A 6 8.23 -3.68 -22.72
CA LEU A 6 7.26 -3.64 -21.62
C LEU A 6 5.89 -3.07 -22.05
N LEU A 7 5.84 -2.16 -23.02
CA LEU A 7 4.56 -1.60 -23.49
C LEU A 7 3.71 -2.66 -24.20
N ASP A 8 4.33 -3.61 -24.91
CA ASP A 8 3.62 -4.70 -25.57
C ASP A 8 3.00 -5.65 -24.53
N GLN A 9 3.69 -5.87 -23.40
CA GLN A 9 3.16 -6.66 -22.28
C GLN A 9 2.00 -5.95 -21.58
N ILE A 10 2.09 -4.63 -21.41
CA ILE A 10 0.98 -3.83 -20.87
C ILE A 10 -0.24 -3.88 -21.80
N GLN A 11 -0.03 -3.78 -23.11
CA GLN A 11 -1.11 -3.94 -24.09
C GLN A 11 -1.73 -5.34 -24.03
N ALA A 12 -0.91 -6.38 -23.90
CA ALA A 12 -1.38 -7.76 -23.77
C ALA A 12 -2.23 -7.95 -22.50
N ALA A 13 -1.84 -7.36 -21.36
CA ALA A 13 -2.61 -7.40 -20.12
C ALA A 13 -4.02 -6.83 -20.30
N PHE A 14 -4.15 -5.65 -20.91
CA PHE A 14 -5.48 -5.06 -21.17
C PHE A 14 -6.26 -5.76 -22.30
N THR A 15 -5.57 -6.47 -23.19
CA THR A 15 -6.23 -7.33 -24.19
C THR A 15 -6.85 -8.56 -23.53
N ARG A 16 -6.20 -9.11 -22.49
CA ARG A 16 -6.74 -10.22 -21.71
C ARG A 16 -7.90 -9.79 -20.80
N ASP A 17 -7.77 -8.66 -20.13
CA ASP A 17 -8.81 -8.08 -19.27
C ASP A 17 -8.88 -6.56 -19.45
N ASN A 18 -9.89 -6.10 -20.17
CA ASN A 18 -10.11 -4.67 -20.40
C ASN A 18 -10.68 -3.94 -19.16
N ASN A 19 -11.11 -4.67 -18.13
CA ASN A 19 -11.59 -4.12 -16.86
C ASN A 19 -10.54 -4.22 -15.75
N LEU A 20 -9.28 -4.51 -16.10
CA LEU A 20 -8.19 -4.67 -15.15
C LEU A 20 -8.00 -3.41 -14.31
N ALA A 21 -8.31 -3.50 -13.02
CA ALA A 21 -8.23 -2.35 -12.10
C ALA A 21 -6.79 -1.90 -11.82
N ASN A 22 -5.82 -2.81 -11.95
CA ASN A 22 -4.41 -2.53 -11.72
C ASN A 22 -3.51 -3.54 -12.46
N LEU A 23 -2.43 -3.07 -13.09
CA LEU A 23 -1.47 -3.91 -13.82
C LEU A 23 -0.81 -4.99 -12.95
N LEU A 24 -0.70 -4.77 -11.64
CA LEU A 24 -0.14 -5.77 -10.72
C LEU A 24 -1.09 -6.94 -10.44
N LEU A 25 -2.33 -6.88 -10.92
CA LEU A 25 -3.28 -8.00 -10.89
C LEU A 25 -3.18 -8.88 -12.14
N ASP A 26 -2.47 -8.43 -13.18
CA ASP A 26 -2.18 -9.27 -14.34
C ASP A 26 -1.14 -10.36 -13.96
N PRO A 27 -1.38 -11.65 -14.26
CA PRO A 27 -0.49 -12.74 -13.83
C PRO A 27 0.95 -12.64 -14.35
N GLU A 28 1.15 -12.16 -15.58
CA GLU A 28 2.49 -12.06 -16.19
C GLU A 28 3.28 -10.93 -15.53
N LEU A 29 2.67 -9.75 -15.42
CA LEU A 29 3.28 -8.59 -14.76
C LEU A 29 3.54 -8.86 -13.28
N ALA A 30 2.60 -9.50 -12.57
CA ALA A 30 2.77 -9.89 -11.18
C ALA A 30 3.96 -10.84 -10.99
N THR A 31 4.13 -11.82 -11.89
CA THR A 31 5.26 -12.77 -11.84
C THR A 31 6.60 -12.05 -12.01
N MET A 32 6.67 -11.06 -12.90
CA MET A 32 7.90 -10.26 -13.07
C MET A 32 8.25 -9.48 -11.80
N VAL A 33 7.27 -8.87 -11.13
CA VAL A 33 7.50 -8.15 -9.88
C VAL A 33 7.90 -9.09 -8.76
N LEU A 34 7.24 -10.25 -8.63
CA LEU A 34 7.60 -11.27 -7.64
C LEU A 34 9.02 -11.80 -7.85
N GLY A 35 9.45 -11.99 -9.10
CA GLY A 35 10.82 -12.38 -9.43
C GLY A 35 11.87 -11.33 -9.04
N ALA A 36 11.48 -10.05 -8.99
CA ALA A 36 12.37 -8.96 -8.61
C ALA A 36 12.34 -8.60 -7.11
N ASP A 37 11.30 -8.99 -6.36
CA ASP A 37 11.00 -8.51 -5.00
C ASP A 37 12.20 -8.58 -4.05
N SER A 38 12.85 -9.74 -3.94
CA SER A 38 14.00 -9.92 -3.04
C SER A 38 15.18 -9.02 -3.43
N ALA A 39 15.53 -8.92 -4.71
CA ALA A 39 16.65 -8.10 -5.17
C ALA A 39 16.35 -6.60 -4.98
N TRP A 40 15.13 -6.20 -5.31
CA TRP A 40 14.66 -4.84 -5.15
C TRP A 40 14.73 -4.36 -3.69
N ARG A 41 14.26 -5.18 -2.75
CA ARG A 41 14.37 -4.90 -1.30
C ARG A 41 15.81 -4.75 -0.84
N LYS A 42 16.71 -5.63 -1.29
CA LYS A 42 18.14 -5.56 -0.96
C LYS A 42 18.75 -4.25 -1.44
N VAL A 43 18.43 -3.81 -2.66
CA VAL A 43 18.91 -2.52 -3.18
C VAL A 43 18.38 -1.36 -2.35
N VAL A 44 17.09 -1.37 -1.98
CA VAL A 44 16.50 -0.30 -1.16
C VAL A 44 17.16 -0.23 0.22
N ALA A 45 17.34 -1.37 0.90
CA ALA A 45 18.01 -1.43 2.20
C ALA A 45 19.45 -0.91 2.15
N MET A 46 20.26 -1.40 1.20
CA MET A 46 21.65 -0.97 1.05
C MET A 46 21.76 0.53 0.72
N ALA A 47 20.86 1.05 -0.12
CA ALA A 47 20.86 2.48 -0.45
C ALA A 47 20.56 3.33 0.79
N SER A 48 19.58 2.92 1.61
CA SER A 48 19.27 3.59 2.88
C SER A 48 20.44 3.55 3.87
N GLU A 49 21.07 2.39 4.06
CA GLU A 49 22.23 2.24 4.95
C GLU A 49 23.43 3.10 4.54
N ARG A 50 23.57 3.36 3.23
CA ARG A 50 24.69 4.13 2.66
C ARG A 50 24.35 5.60 2.44
N GLY A 51 23.15 6.05 2.78
CA GLY A 51 22.71 7.43 2.54
C GLY A 51 22.56 7.80 1.06
N ILE A 52 22.28 6.82 0.19
CA ILE A 52 22.07 7.03 -1.25
C ILE A 52 20.59 7.29 -1.52
N GLY A 53 20.27 8.45 -2.09
CA GLY A 53 18.89 8.83 -2.43
C GLY A 53 18.34 8.04 -3.63
N ILE A 54 17.29 7.25 -3.39
CA ILE A 54 16.59 6.43 -4.41
C ILE A 54 15.06 6.62 -4.34
N PRO A 55 14.55 7.86 -4.40
CA PRO A 55 13.16 8.18 -4.06
C PRO A 55 12.13 7.37 -4.85
N ALA A 56 12.36 7.18 -6.16
CA ALA A 56 11.45 6.42 -7.02
C ALA A 56 11.38 4.94 -6.62
N MET A 57 12.52 4.27 -6.35
CA MET A 57 12.55 2.86 -5.97
C MET A 57 11.98 2.62 -4.57
N SER A 58 12.24 3.51 -3.62
CA SER A 58 11.69 3.39 -2.27
C SER A 58 10.18 3.64 -2.26
N ALA A 59 9.71 4.66 -3.01
CA ALA A 59 8.29 4.96 -3.12
C ALA A 59 7.51 3.84 -3.82
N SER A 60 8.03 3.27 -4.91
CA SER A 60 7.38 2.16 -5.59
C SER A 60 7.34 0.90 -4.72
N LEU A 61 8.34 0.66 -3.86
CA LEU A 61 8.32 -0.48 -2.94
C LEU A 61 7.27 -0.29 -1.85
N GLY A 62 7.19 0.93 -1.30
CA GLY A 62 6.15 1.31 -0.35
C GLY A 62 4.74 1.19 -0.94
N TYR A 63 4.55 1.57 -2.21
CA TYR A 63 3.28 1.38 -2.92
C TYR A 63 2.95 -0.11 -3.09
N TYR A 64 3.90 -0.92 -3.59
CA TYR A 64 3.70 -2.35 -3.78
C TYR A 64 3.32 -3.05 -2.47
N ASP A 65 4.05 -2.76 -1.38
CA ASP A 65 3.75 -3.32 -0.05
C ASP A 65 2.43 -2.83 0.53
N SER A 66 1.99 -1.61 0.20
CA SER A 66 0.70 -1.10 0.66
C SER A 66 -0.46 -1.72 -0.11
N MET A 67 -0.32 -1.89 -1.43
CA MET A 67 -1.38 -2.40 -2.29
C MET A 67 -1.68 -3.87 -2.05
N ARG A 68 -0.68 -4.68 -1.67
CA ARG A 68 -0.86 -6.11 -1.40
C ARG A 68 -1.29 -6.45 0.04
N ARG A 69 -1.52 -5.46 0.90
CA ARG A 69 -1.99 -5.68 2.28
C ARG A 69 -3.48 -5.42 2.38
N GLU A 70 -4.21 -6.40 2.88
CA GLU A 70 -5.63 -6.26 3.23
C GLU A 70 -5.86 -5.23 4.35
N ARG A 71 -4.94 -5.16 5.32
CA ARG A 71 -5.03 -4.24 6.46
C ARG A 71 -3.79 -3.34 6.54
N LEU A 72 -4.04 -2.04 6.56
CA LEU A 72 -3.03 -1.00 6.73
C LEU A 72 -3.16 -0.35 8.12
N PRO A 73 -2.10 0.28 8.64
CA PRO A 73 -2.13 1.02 9.91
C PRO A 73 -2.99 2.31 9.85
N ALA A 74 -3.83 2.47 8.83
CA ALA A 74 -4.75 3.58 8.69
C ALA A 74 -5.80 3.63 9.82
N ASN A 75 -6.02 2.51 10.53
CA ASN A 75 -6.83 2.49 11.75
C ASN A 75 -6.30 3.44 12.83
N LEU A 76 -4.96 3.57 12.97
CA LEU A 76 -4.38 4.52 13.92
C LEU A 76 -4.64 5.98 13.49
N VAL A 77 -4.61 6.26 12.18
CA VAL A 77 -4.96 7.58 11.65
C VAL A 77 -6.42 7.89 11.94
N GLN A 78 -7.33 6.93 11.78
CA GLN A 78 -8.75 7.10 12.14
C GLN A 78 -8.92 7.34 13.64
N ALA A 79 -8.22 6.59 14.49
CA ALA A 79 -8.23 6.81 15.95
C ALA A 79 -7.73 8.21 16.33
N GLN A 80 -6.64 8.69 15.71
CA GLN A 80 -6.12 10.04 15.95
C GLN A 80 -7.11 11.12 15.52
N ARG A 81 -7.75 10.96 14.35
CA ARG A 81 -8.78 11.91 13.87
C ARG A 81 -9.99 11.95 14.80
N ASP A 82 -10.43 10.79 15.28
CA ASP A 82 -11.52 10.72 16.24
C ASP A 82 -11.15 11.38 17.58
N ALA A 83 -9.96 11.08 18.11
CA ALA A 83 -9.48 11.62 19.38
C ALA A 83 -9.32 13.15 19.41
N PHE A 84 -8.82 13.75 18.33
CA PHE A 84 -8.59 15.20 18.28
C PHE A 84 -9.76 16.00 17.70
N GLY A 85 -10.66 15.37 16.95
CA GLY A 85 -11.64 16.09 16.13
C GLY A 85 -13.04 15.49 16.07
N ALA A 86 -13.33 14.42 16.83
CA ALA A 86 -14.63 13.72 16.80
C ALA A 86 -15.11 13.43 15.37
N HIS A 87 -14.18 13.01 14.52
CA HIS A 87 -14.43 12.71 13.11
C HIS A 87 -15.18 11.39 12.89
N GLY A 88 -15.26 10.54 13.90
CA GLY A 88 -15.79 9.20 13.81
C GLY A 88 -14.93 8.23 13.00
N TYR A 89 -15.19 6.94 13.15
CA TYR A 89 -14.56 5.85 12.41
C TYR A 89 -15.52 4.67 12.21
N GLU A 90 -15.20 3.78 11.28
CA GLU A 90 -15.91 2.53 11.05
C GLU A 90 -15.22 1.35 11.75
N ARG A 91 -15.99 0.33 12.10
CA ARG A 91 -15.48 -0.90 12.71
C ARG A 91 -15.55 -2.06 11.74
N VAL A 92 -14.69 -3.06 11.97
CA VAL A 92 -14.64 -4.27 11.13
C VAL A 92 -15.64 -5.35 11.55
N ASP A 93 -16.17 -5.25 12.77
CA ASP A 93 -17.07 -6.26 13.35
C ASP A 93 -18.55 -5.89 13.26
N MET A 94 -18.88 -4.64 12.95
CA MET A 94 -20.26 -4.19 12.79
C MET A 94 -20.36 -2.94 11.90
N PRO A 95 -21.45 -2.79 11.13
CA PRO A 95 -21.67 -1.61 10.31
C PRO A 95 -22.01 -0.39 11.18
N GLY A 96 -21.59 0.79 10.72
CA GLY A 96 -21.93 2.08 11.33
C GLY A 96 -20.72 2.98 11.55
N THR A 97 -21.00 4.22 11.97
CA THR A 97 -19.99 5.21 12.36
C THR A 97 -19.98 5.35 13.88
N PHE A 98 -18.79 5.29 14.47
CA PHE A 98 -18.57 5.32 15.91
C PHE A 98 -17.68 6.50 16.27
N ASN A 99 -17.92 7.12 17.43
CA ASN A 99 -16.99 8.04 18.08
C ASN A 99 -16.65 7.45 19.46
N SER A 100 -15.43 7.66 19.94
CA SER A 100 -15.00 7.22 21.27
C SER A 100 -14.63 8.41 22.15
N ASP A 101 -14.84 8.28 23.46
CA ASP A 101 -14.24 9.18 24.43
C ASP A 101 -12.84 8.68 24.76
N TRP A 102 -11.84 9.38 24.26
CA TRP A 102 -10.43 9.04 24.42
C TRP A 102 -9.79 9.61 25.70
N THR A 103 -10.49 10.51 26.39
CA THR A 103 -9.98 11.23 27.56
C THR A 103 -10.31 10.54 28.87
N THR A 104 -11.38 9.75 28.88
CA THR A 104 -11.75 8.96 30.05
C THR A 104 -10.86 7.73 30.14
N THR A 105 -9.69 7.88 30.78
CA THR A 105 -8.95 6.72 31.28
C THR A 105 -9.81 6.08 32.35
N THR A 106 -10.36 4.89 32.10
CA THR A 106 -11.05 4.13 33.14
C THR A 106 -10.04 3.85 34.25
N SER A 107 -10.12 4.58 35.37
CA SER A 107 -9.52 4.15 36.62
C SER A 107 -10.29 2.91 37.07
N GLN A 108 -9.89 1.74 36.59
CA GLN A 108 -10.32 0.49 37.20
C GLN A 108 -9.57 0.35 38.53
N SER A 109 -10.25 0.74 39.60
CA SER A 109 -9.99 0.29 40.98
C SER A 109 -10.52 -1.12 41.18
#